data_AF-A0A7C1ZVZ9-F1
#
_entry.id   AF-A0A7C1ZVZ9-F1
#
_cell.length_a   1.000
_cell.length_b   1.000
_cell.length_c   1.000
_cell.angle_alpha   90.00
_cell.angle_beta   90.00
_cell.angle_gamma   90.00
#
_symmetry.space_group_name_H-M   'P 1'
#
loop_
_entity.id
_entity.type
_entity.pdbx_description
1 polymer ?
#
loop_
_entity_poly.entity_id
_entity_poly.type
_entity_poly.pdbx_seq_one_letter_code
_entity_poly.pdbx_strand_id
1 'polypeptide(L)'
;MVLYNKYNKYGNSSPKLSEVLKEKGVRKLIHITDYSNLPSILSKGLISQNTLNRDRISYTSNISKSVQRICKRNMKNNYGVDIRDYVRLFFTGNTPMLRSICFSRKKHNQTIVLQINPNVLDKKNSYFTDISCNRSDFELFNSAKEVDKLEMLDWEILSNDFDLIIRNCTEESKKNEYVGKRGAELLIPERISSNYISKKIFVFSFDAAGRVNRLLNENNIHGVKIKIDNKRKYFPAFPYSDVYWDKVNGNVLPANSIFERKDYELWKVEEENKKTRITEI
;
A
#
# COMPACT_ATOMS: atom_id res chain seq x y z
N MET A 1 28.97 2.52 3.08
CA MET A 1 30.20 3.21 3.57
C MET A 1 30.18 4.73 3.36
N VAL A 2 29.70 5.25 2.22
CA VAL A 2 29.68 6.71 1.92
C VAL A 2 28.74 7.52 2.84
N LEU A 3 27.52 7.03 3.11
CA LEU A 3 26.59 7.72 4.02
C LEU A 3 27.14 7.77 5.45
N TYR A 4 27.61 6.64 5.99
CA TYR A 4 28.14 6.54 7.35
C TYR A 4 29.33 7.51 7.59
N ASN A 5 30.24 7.63 6.62
CA ASN A 5 31.38 8.56 6.71
C ASN A 5 30.99 10.03 6.60
N LYS A 6 29.89 10.36 5.90
CA LYS A 6 29.38 11.74 5.80
C LYS A 6 28.86 12.25 7.14
N TYR A 7 28.24 11.39 7.95
CA TYR A 7 27.65 11.76 9.23
C TYR A 7 28.64 11.72 10.41
N ASN A 8 29.63 10.81 10.38
CA ASN A 8 30.66 10.75 11.43
C ASN A 8 31.72 11.87 11.35
N LYS A 9 31.87 12.54 10.20
CA LYS A 9 32.86 13.62 10.03
C LYS A 9 32.53 14.90 10.82
N TYR A 10 31.31 15.02 11.37
CA TYR A 10 30.83 16.23 12.04
C TYR A 10 30.26 16.01 13.46
N GLY A 11 30.54 14.87 14.11
CA GLY A 11 30.10 14.62 15.49
C GLY A 11 28.58 14.53 15.68
N ASN A 12 27.81 14.38 14.59
CA ASN A 12 26.36 14.27 14.63
C ASN A 12 25.92 12.83 14.87
N SER A 13 24.86 12.66 15.66
CA SER A 13 24.16 11.38 15.84
C SER A 13 23.87 10.70 14.51
N SER A 14 23.88 9.36 14.47
CA SER A 14 23.55 8.56 13.28
C SER A 14 22.32 9.12 12.56
N PRO A 15 22.32 9.17 11.21
CA PRO A 15 21.27 9.82 10.45
C PRO A 15 19.93 9.17 10.76
N LYS A 16 18.88 10.00 10.92
CA LYS A 16 17.54 9.48 11.12
C LYS A 16 17.15 8.70 9.87
N LEU A 17 16.61 7.49 10.05
CA LEU A 17 16.16 6.65 8.93
C LEU A 17 15.19 7.40 8.00
N SER A 18 14.34 8.25 8.57
CA SER A 18 13.41 9.08 7.81
C SER A 18 14.09 10.10 6.88
N GLU A 19 15.32 10.54 7.17
CA GLU A 19 16.12 11.43 6.33
C GLU A 19 16.78 10.64 5.19
N VAL A 20 17.37 9.48 5.49
CA VAL A 20 17.96 8.60 4.46
C VAL A 20 16.90 8.17 3.43
N LEU A 21 15.71 7.81 3.89
CA LEU A 21 14.58 7.52 3.00
C LEU A 21 14.20 8.72 2.12
N LYS A 22 14.28 9.95 2.65
CA LYS A 22 14.05 11.15 1.83
C LYS A 22 15.16 11.34 0.79
N GLU A 23 16.42 11.10 1.13
CA GLU A 23 17.51 11.15 0.13
C GLU A 23 17.28 10.15 -1.01
N LYS A 24 16.72 8.97 -0.70
CA LYS A 24 16.30 7.95 -1.67
C LYS A 24 14.96 8.22 -2.37
N GLY A 25 14.36 9.40 -2.18
CA GLY A 25 13.09 9.78 -2.82
C GLY A 25 11.82 9.20 -2.16
N VAL A 26 11.94 8.41 -1.09
CA VAL A 26 10.80 7.85 -0.35
C VAL A 26 10.18 8.91 0.55
N ARG A 27 9.13 9.56 0.04
CA ARG A 27 8.37 10.61 0.76
C ARG A 27 7.19 10.06 1.57
N LYS A 28 6.71 8.87 1.22
CA LYS A 28 5.57 8.17 1.85
C LYS A 28 5.82 6.68 1.79
N LEU A 29 5.48 5.99 2.87
CA LEU A 29 5.42 4.54 2.93
C LEU A 29 4.01 4.08 2.61
N ILE A 30 3.87 2.88 2.09
CA ILE A 30 2.60 2.41 1.52
C ILE A 30 2.05 1.26 2.35
N HIS A 31 0.79 1.36 2.74
CA HIS A 31 0.05 0.25 3.34
C HIS A 31 -1.16 -0.09 2.48
N ILE A 32 -1.40 -1.38 2.27
CA ILE A 32 -2.48 -1.90 1.42
C ILE A 32 -3.40 -2.72 2.30
N THR A 33 -4.69 -2.40 2.29
CA THR A 33 -5.69 -3.02 3.18
C THR A 33 -7.07 -3.05 2.53
N ASP A 34 -7.98 -3.82 3.09
CA ASP A 34 -9.37 -3.86 2.66
C ASP A 34 -10.07 -2.59 3.16
N TYR A 35 -10.95 -2.01 2.33
CA TYR A 35 -11.65 -0.78 2.70
C TYR A 35 -12.46 -0.93 3.99
N SER A 36 -12.99 -2.12 4.29
CA SER A 36 -13.75 -2.40 5.51
C SER A 36 -12.94 -2.20 6.80
N ASN A 37 -11.60 -2.24 6.73
CA ASN A 37 -10.73 -1.97 7.88
C ASN A 37 -10.58 -0.48 8.18
N LEU A 38 -11.04 0.40 7.29
CA LEU A 38 -10.75 1.83 7.40
C LEU A 38 -11.26 2.47 8.71
N PRO A 39 -12.48 2.19 9.21
CA PRO A 39 -12.95 2.77 10.47
C PRO A 39 -12.05 2.42 11.67
N SER A 40 -11.61 1.16 11.77
CA SER A 40 -10.72 0.73 12.85
C SER A 40 -9.32 1.31 12.70
N ILE A 41 -8.82 1.46 11.47
CA ILE A 41 -7.52 2.07 11.20
C ILE A 41 -7.50 3.55 11.55
N LEU A 42 -8.56 4.29 11.22
CA LEU A 42 -8.63 5.72 11.51
C LEU A 42 -8.76 6.01 13.01
N SER A 43 -9.47 5.15 13.74
CA SER A 43 -9.67 5.28 15.19
C SER A 43 -8.51 4.75 16.02
N LYS A 44 -7.96 3.57 15.68
CA LYS A 44 -6.97 2.84 16.49
C LYS A 44 -5.55 2.84 15.90
N GLY A 45 -5.38 3.35 14.68
CA GLY A 45 -4.14 3.25 13.92
C GLY A 45 -3.98 1.92 13.18
N LEU A 46 -2.84 1.73 12.52
CA LEU A 46 -2.49 0.42 11.96
C LEU A 46 -1.95 -0.47 13.07
N ILE A 47 -2.31 -1.75 13.06
CA ILE A 47 -2.01 -2.70 14.13
C ILE A 47 -1.44 -3.97 13.51
N SER A 48 -0.41 -4.54 14.12
CA SER A 48 0.21 -5.78 13.67
C SER A 48 -0.73 -6.97 13.85
N GLN A 49 -0.48 -8.03 13.08
CA GLN A 49 -1.37 -9.18 13.03
C GLN A 49 -1.51 -9.88 14.38
N ASN A 50 -0.41 -10.10 15.09
CA ASN A 50 -0.45 -10.73 16.40
C ASN A 50 -1.14 -9.84 17.44
N THR A 51 -0.94 -8.52 17.36
CA THR A 51 -1.65 -7.56 18.23
C THR A 51 -3.15 -7.54 17.95
N LEU A 52 -3.58 -7.56 16.68
CA LEU A 52 -5.00 -7.67 16.32
C LEU A 52 -5.64 -8.93 16.92
N ASN A 53 -4.94 -10.07 16.83
CA ASN A 53 -5.41 -11.34 17.37
C ASN A 53 -5.49 -11.32 18.91
N ARG A 54 -4.42 -10.84 19.56
CA ARG A 54 -4.33 -10.70 21.01
C ARG A 54 -5.45 -9.81 21.56
N ASP A 55 -5.67 -8.66 20.92
CA ASP A 55 -6.63 -7.65 21.35
C ASP A 55 -8.06 -7.95 20.83
N ARG A 56 -8.26 -9.07 20.12
CA ARG A 56 -9.54 -9.50 19.51
C ARG A 56 -10.19 -8.44 18.63
N ILE A 57 -9.37 -7.71 17.87
CA ILE A 57 -9.84 -6.68 16.93
C ILE A 57 -10.13 -7.34 15.58
N SER A 58 -11.39 -7.32 15.16
CA SER A 58 -11.82 -7.82 13.85
C SER A 58 -11.16 -7.04 12.71
N TYR A 59 -10.72 -7.78 11.68
CA TYR A 59 -10.13 -7.21 10.48
C TYR A 59 -10.32 -8.16 9.28
N THR A 60 -10.35 -7.59 8.09
CA THR A 60 -10.35 -8.31 6.82
C THR A 60 -8.92 -8.45 6.29
N SER A 61 -8.41 -9.68 6.21
CA SER A 61 -7.04 -9.92 5.73
C SER A 61 -6.94 -9.85 4.21
N ASN A 62 -5.99 -9.03 3.74
CA ASN A 62 -5.60 -8.98 2.33
C ASN A 62 -4.49 -9.97 1.97
N ILE A 63 -4.05 -10.81 2.91
CA ILE A 63 -2.98 -11.77 2.68
C ILE A 63 -3.59 -13.15 2.41
N SER A 64 -3.11 -13.84 1.37
CA SER A 64 -3.57 -15.21 1.06
C SER A 64 -3.16 -16.20 2.16
N LYS A 65 -3.91 -17.30 2.30
CA LYS A 65 -3.57 -18.36 3.27
C LYS A 65 -2.16 -18.93 3.02
N SER A 66 -1.70 -19.01 1.77
CA SER A 66 -0.35 -19.48 1.43
C SER A 66 0.73 -18.54 1.98
N VAL A 67 0.59 -17.23 1.76
CA VAL A 67 1.53 -16.23 2.30
C VAL A 67 1.50 -16.24 3.83
N GLN A 68 0.32 -16.36 4.46
CA GLN A 68 0.24 -16.49 5.92
C GLN A 68 1.01 -17.70 6.45
N ARG A 69 0.99 -18.85 5.74
CA ARG A 69 1.77 -20.04 6.13
C ARG A 69 3.27 -19.81 5.96
N ILE A 70 3.71 -19.12 4.90
CA ILE A 70 5.13 -18.80 4.71
C ILE A 70 5.60 -17.86 5.82
N CYS A 71 4.83 -16.83 6.15
CA CYS A 71 5.14 -15.93 7.27
C CYS A 71 5.27 -16.67 8.61
N LYS A 72 4.48 -17.74 8.83
CA LYS A 72 4.62 -18.61 10.02
C LYS A 72 5.90 -19.47 10.01
N ARG A 73 6.41 -19.84 8.84
CA ARG A 73 7.63 -20.67 8.72
C ARG A 73 8.90 -19.81 8.81
N ASN A 74 8.83 -18.57 8.32
CA ASN A 74 9.91 -17.59 8.31
C ASN A 74 10.19 -16.95 9.69
N MET A 75 9.70 -17.53 10.79
CA MET A 75 9.93 -17.05 12.16
C MET A 75 11.39 -17.23 12.64
N LYS A 76 12.24 -17.88 11.84
CA LYS A 76 13.68 -18.09 12.12
C LYS A 76 14.57 -17.17 11.27
N ASN A 77 14.27 -15.88 11.21
CA ASN A 77 15.25 -14.93 10.66
C ASN A 77 16.42 -14.74 11.65
N ASN A 78 17.48 -14.08 11.18
CA ASN A 78 18.71 -13.83 11.94
C ASN A 78 18.51 -13.07 13.27
N TYR A 79 17.31 -12.54 13.52
CA TYR A 79 16.95 -11.81 14.74
C TYR A 79 15.93 -12.53 15.62
N GLY A 80 15.43 -13.71 15.24
CA GLY A 80 14.33 -14.39 15.95
C GLY A 80 13.02 -13.59 15.97
N VAL A 81 12.84 -12.69 15.01
CA VAL A 81 11.71 -11.76 14.96
C VAL A 81 10.50 -12.42 14.29
N ASP A 82 9.32 -12.38 14.92
CA ASP A 82 8.08 -12.72 14.22
C ASP A 82 7.56 -11.50 13.47
N ILE A 83 7.62 -11.53 12.14
CA ILE A 83 7.12 -10.46 11.26
C ILE A 83 5.63 -10.12 11.50
N ARG A 84 4.86 -11.01 12.12
CA ARG A 84 3.44 -10.78 12.47
C ARG A 84 3.27 -9.87 13.68
N ASP A 85 4.32 -9.61 14.44
CA ASP A 85 4.35 -8.58 15.49
C ASP A 85 4.53 -7.17 14.90
N TYR A 86 4.75 -7.04 13.60
CA TYR A 86 5.02 -5.78 12.94
C TYR A 86 3.92 -5.39 11.96
N VAL A 87 3.65 -4.08 11.89
CA VAL A 87 2.92 -3.46 10.79
C VAL A 87 3.86 -3.38 9.59
N ARG A 88 3.43 -3.98 8.47
CA ARG A 88 4.18 -4.03 7.23
C ARG A 88 3.84 -2.84 6.34
N LEU A 89 4.87 -2.15 5.89
CA LEU A 89 4.78 -1.02 4.96
C LEU A 89 5.71 -1.25 3.77
N PHE A 90 5.31 -0.86 2.57
CA PHE A 90 6.14 -0.92 1.38
C PHE A 90 6.84 0.42 1.14
N PHE A 91 8.04 0.38 0.57
CA PHE A 91 8.76 1.58 0.14
C PHE A 91 8.12 2.27 -1.07
N THR A 92 7.30 1.55 -1.83
CA THR A 92 6.73 2.02 -3.11
C THR A 92 5.32 1.47 -3.36
N GLY A 93 4.63 2.06 -4.34
CA GLY A 93 3.34 1.57 -4.85
C GLY A 93 3.52 0.47 -5.90
N ASN A 94 2.43 -0.02 -6.50
CA ASN A 94 2.45 -1.09 -7.52
C ASN A 94 3.26 -2.31 -7.06
N THR A 95 2.93 -2.79 -5.86
CA THR A 95 3.65 -3.88 -5.21
C THR A 95 3.17 -5.24 -5.75
N PRO A 96 3.99 -6.30 -5.64
CA PRO A 96 3.57 -7.67 -5.94
C PRO A 96 2.28 -8.08 -5.24
N MET A 97 2.11 -7.65 -3.98
CA MET A 97 0.90 -7.93 -3.21
C MET A 97 -0.32 -7.28 -3.85
N LEU A 98 -0.22 -6.00 -4.23
CA LEU A 98 -1.34 -5.30 -4.87
C LEU A 98 -1.66 -5.90 -6.24
N ARG A 99 -0.65 -6.29 -7.03
CA ARG A 99 -0.84 -7.03 -8.29
C ARG A 99 -1.59 -8.34 -8.10
N SER A 100 -1.20 -9.14 -7.11
CA SER A 100 -1.90 -10.39 -6.80
C SER A 100 -3.37 -10.15 -6.39
N ILE A 101 -3.62 -9.11 -5.61
CA ILE A 101 -4.98 -8.70 -5.21
C ILE A 101 -5.82 -8.27 -6.42
N CYS A 102 -5.23 -7.48 -7.33
CA CYS A 102 -5.90 -6.96 -8.52
C CYS A 102 -6.19 -8.06 -9.55
N PHE A 103 -5.17 -8.83 -9.93
CA PHE A 103 -5.24 -9.77 -11.06
C PHE A 103 -5.73 -11.16 -10.66
N SER A 104 -5.10 -11.76 -9.64
CA SER A 104 -5.40 -13.14 -9.27
C SER A 104 -6.68 -13.24 -8.45
N ARG A 105 -6.92 -12.26 -7.57
CA ARG A 105 -8.06 -12.30 -6.63
C ARG A 105 -9.25 -11.46 -7.07
N LYS A 106 -9.09 -10.59 -8.07
CA LYS A 106 -10.12 -9.67 -8.56
C LYS A 106 -10.75 -8.82 -7.44
N LYS A 107 -9.95 -8.42 -6.44
CA LYS A 107 -10.38 -7.64 -5.26
C LYS A 107 -9.97 -6.17 -5.31
N HIS A 108 -9.67 -5.65 -6.50
CA HIS A 108 -9.23 -4.27 -6.68
C HIS A 108 -10.25 -3.25 -6.15
N ASN A 109 -11.57 -3.49 -6.32
CA ASN A 109 -12.63 -2.62 -5.80
C ASN A 109 -12.85 -2.70 -4.28
N GLN A 110 -12.27 -3.69 -3.60
CA GLN A 110 -12.30 -3.84 -2.14
C GLN A 110 -11.02 -3.31 -1.48
N THR A 111 -10.02 -2.93 -2.28
CA THR A 111 -8.68 -2.62 -1.80
C THR A 111 -8.43 -1.13 -1.79
N ILE A 112 -7.88 -0.64 -0.69
CA ILE A 112 -7.43 0.74 -0.55
C ILE A 112 -5.93 0.79 -0.30
N VAL A 113 -5.34 1.91 -0.70
CA VAL A 113 -3.94 2.22 -0.43
C VAL A 113 -3.85 3.45 0.47
N LEU A 114 -3.15 3.28 1.59
CA LEU A 114 -2.87 4.31 2.57
C LEU A 114 -1.43 4.77 2.46
N GLN A 115 -1.21 6.07 2.63
CA GLN A 115 0.12 6.66 2.73
C GLN A 115 0.48 6.92 4.18
N ILE A 116 1.64 6.44 4.61
CA ILE A 116 2.17 6.60 5.96
C ILE A 116 3.35 7.56 5.93
N ASN A 117 3.39 8.49 6.88
CA ASN A 117 4.48 9.43 7.06
C ASN A 117 5.74 8.69 7.55
N PRO A 118 6.88 8.77 6.84
CA PRO A 118 8.14 8.14 7.26
C PRO A 118 8.65 8.58 8.64
N ASN A 119 8.20 9.72 9.19
CA ASN A 119 8.55 10.14 10.55
C ASN A 119 8.04 9.16 11.64
N VAL A 120 7.25 8.12 11.29
CA VAL A 120 6.89 7.02 12.20
C VAL A 120 8.12 6.24 12.69
N LEU A 121 9.23 6.32 11.96
CA LEU A 121 10.45 5.54 12.16
C LEU A 121 11.31 6.04 13.31
N ASP A 122 11.25 7.33 13.62
CA ASP A 122 12.16 7.97 14.57
C ASP A 122 11.93 7.54 16.04
N LYS A 123 10.98 6.63 16.30
CA LYS A 123 10.52 6.28 17.66
C LYS A 123 10.49 4.78 17.96
N LYS A 124 10.95 3.89 17.05
CA LYS A 124 10.70 2.45 17.16
C LYS A 124 11.87 1.60 16.73
N ASN A 125 12.05 0.45 17.39
CA ASN A 125 12.92 -0.62 16.92
C ASN A 125 12.29 -1.29 15.69
N SER A 126 12.42 -0.65 14.53
CA SER A 126 11.92 -1.15 13.25
C SER A 126 12.97 -1.99 12.52
N TYR A 127 12.50 -2.75 11.54
CA TYR A 127 13.35 -3.52 10.63
C TYR A 127 12.96 -3.23 9.19
N PHE A 128 13.84 -3.50 8.24
CA PHE A 128 13.48 -3.57 6.83
C PHE A 128 14.02 -4.84 6.18
N THR A 129 13.43 -5.22 5.06
CA THR A 129 13.84 -6.37 4.25
C THR A 129 14.35 -5.90 2.90
N ASP A 130 15.31 -6.62 2.32
CA ASP A 130 15.82 -6.41 0.97
C ASP A 130 14.83 -6.84 -0.12
N ILE A 131 14.06 -7.88 0.15
CA ILE A 131 13.00 -8.43 -0.70
C ILE A 131 11.74 -8.71 0.13
N SER A 132 10.67 -9.17 -0.51
CA SER A 132 9.43 -9.47 0.20
C SER A 132 9.59 -10.53 1.27
N CYS A 133 9.05 -10.27 2.47
CA CYS A 133 9.17 -11.19 3.61
C CYS A 133 8.40 -12.52 3.44
N ASN A 134 7.67 -12.67 2.32
CA ASN A 134 7.00 -13.91 1.92
C ASN A 134 7.93 -14.85 1.14
N ARG A 135 9.16 -14.45 0.85
CA ARG A 135 10.17 -15.31 0.27
C ARG A 135 10.99 -15.97 1.37
N SER A 136 11.63 -17.10 1.08
CA SER A 136 12.45 -17.84 2.05
C SER A 136 13.87 -17.26 2.20
N ASP A 137 14.30 -16.49 1.20
CA ASP A 137 15.64 -15.94 1.01
C ASP A 137 15.76 -14.47 1.42
N PHE A 138 14.77 -13.91 2.13
CA PHE A 138 14.83 -12.51 2.55
C PHE A 138 15.82 -12.32 3.69
N GLU A 139 16.54 -11.21 3.64
CA GLU A 139 17.32 -10.72 4.77
C GLU A 139 16.52 -9.66 5.54
N LEU A 140 16.77 -9.60 6.84
CA LEU A 140 16.16 -8.62 7.74
C LEU A 140 17.28 -7.75 8.30
N PHE A 141 17.07 -6.44 8.32
CA PHE A 141 18.04 -5.48 8.82
C PHE A 141 17.43 -4.64 9.93
N ASN A 142 18.15 -4.45 11.02
CA ASN A 142 17.73 -3.57 12.10
C ASN A 142 17.88 -2.12 11.66
N SER A 143 16.77 -1.41 11.59
CA SER A 143 16.73 -0.08 11.00
C SER A 143 17.40 1.03 11.83
N ALA A 144 17.77 0.76 13.09
CA ALA A 144 18.56 1.68 13.91
C ALA A 144 20.06 1.40 13.83
N LYS A 145 20.46 0.14 13.62
CA LYS A 145 21.86 -0.30 13.63
C LYS A 145 22.47 -0.44 12.24
N GLU A 146 21.63 -0.72 11.25
CA GLU A 146 22.03 -1.14 9.91
C GLU A 146 21.40 -0.24 8.84
N VAL A 147 21.27 1.06 9.14
CA VAL A 147 20.70 2.06 8.21
C VAL A 147 21.46 2.07 6.88
N ASP A 148 22.77 1.82 6.90
CA ASP A 148 23.62 1.75 5.71
C ASP A 148 23.26 0.59 4.78
N LYS A 149 22.61 -0.47 5.30
CA LYS A 149 22.08 -1.59 4.49
C LYS A 149 20.91 -1.18 3.61
N LEU A 150 20.33 0.00 3.80
CA LEU A 150 19.40 0.56 2.82
C LEU A 150 20.04 0.73 1.43
N GLU A 151 21.36 0.84 1.33
CA GLU A 151 22.07 0.86 0.04
C GLU A 151 21.99 -0.47 -0.72
N MET A 152 21.66 -1.59 -0.05
CA MET A 152 21.50 -2.90 -0.69
C MET A 152 20.14 -3.07 -1.37
N LEU A 153 19.17 -2.20 -1.06
CA LEU A 153 17.88 -2.21 -1.74
C LEU A 153 18.06 -1.81 -3.20
N ASP A 154 17.32 -2.48 -4.07
CA ASP A 154 17.30 -2.18 -5.50
C ASP A 154 16.44 -0.92 -5.76
N TRP A 155 17.07 0.24 -5.58
CA TRP A 155 16.39 1.54 -5.71
C TRP A 155 15.91 1.83 -7.12
N GLU A 156 16.53 1.23 -8.13
CA GLU A 156 16.05 1.30 -9.52
C GLU A 156 14.67 0.63 -9.61
N ILE A 157 14.56 -0.60 -9.10
CA ILE A 157 13.30 -1.33 -9.08
C ILE A 157 12.27 -0.65 -8.17
N LEU A 158 12.66 -0.06 -7.04
CA LEU A 158 11.72 0.58 -6.11
C LEU A 158 11.20 1.94 -6.59
N SER A 159 12.02 2.69 -7.34
CA SER A 159 11.73 4.09 -7.70
C SER A 159 11.09 4.23 -9.08
N ASN A 160 11.36 3.30 -10.00
CA ASN A 160 10.88 3.38 -11.38
C ASN A 160 9.50 2.73 -11.58
N ASP A 161 8.95 2.89 -12.78
CA ASP A 161 7.69 2.28 -13.20
C ASP A 161 7.84 0.76 -13.32
N PHE A 162 7.16 0.03 -12.43
CA PHE A 162 7.27 -1.41 -12.37
C PHE A 162 6.55 -2.12 -13.52
N ASP A 163 5.52 -1.52 -14.12
CA ASP A 163 4.90 -2.09 -15.33
C ASP A 163 5.88 -2.07 -16.51
N LEU A 164 6.64 -0.99 -16.66
CA LEU A 164 7.69 -0.90 -17.70
C LEU A 164 8.83 -1.89 -17.45
N ILE A 165 9.32 -1.98 -16.20
CA ILE A 165 10.39 -2.92 -15.82
C ILE A 165 9.98 -4.35 -16.17
N ILE A 166 8.80 -4.77 -15.73
CA ILE A 166 8.34 -6.15 -15.93
C ILE A 166 8.03 -6.44 -17.39
N ARG A 167 7.45 -5.49 -18.13
CA ARG A 167 7.15 -5.66 -19.57
C ARG A 167 8.41 -5.81 -20.41
N ASN A 168 9.48 -5.11 -20.05
CA ASN A 168 10.76 -5.15 -20.78
C ASN A 168 11.64 -6.34 -20.35
N CYS A 169 11.25 -7.09 -19.31
CA CYS A 169 11.98 -8.25 -18.83
C CYS A 169 11.48 -9.52 -19.51
N THR A 170 12.27 -10.07 -20.44
CA THR A 170 11.94 -11.29 -21.19
C THR A 170 12.32 -12.58 -20.46
N GLU A 171 13.24 -12.50 -19.49
CA GLU A 171 13.68 -13.65 -18.69
C GLU A 171 12.82 -13.82 -17.42
N GLU A 172 12.12 -14.95 -17.31
CA GLU A 172 11.18 -15.20 -16.21
C GLU A 172 11.88 -15.31 -14.84
N SER A 173 13.12 -15.79 -14.79
CA SER A 173 13.93 -15.82 -13.55
C SER A 173 14.20 -14.40 -13.02
N LYS A 174 14.66 -13.49 -13.88
CA LYS A 174 14.88 -12.08 -13.55
C LYS A 174 13.59 -11.37 -13.15
N LYS A 175 12.48 -11.67 -13.85
CA LYS A 175 11.17 -11.13 -13.50
C LYS A 175 10.74 -11.52 -12.08
N ASN A 176 10.94 -12.78 -11.70
CA ASN A 176 10.65 -13.25 -10.34
C ASN A 176 11.55 -12.59 -9.28
N GLU A 177 12.82 -12.32 -9.61
CA GLU A 177 13.73 -11.56 -8.76
C GLU A 177 13.24 -10.11 -8.58
N TYR A 178 12.87 -9.43 -9.67
CA TYR A 178 12.37 -8.05 -9.64
C TYR A 178 11.08 -7.92 -8.84
N VAL A 179 10.19 -8.91 -8.96
CA VAL A 179 8.99 -9.02 -8.12
C VAL A 179 9.38 -9.15 -6.64
N GLY A 180 10.37 -9.99 -6.31
CA GLY A 180 10.90 -10.10 -4.94
C GLY A 180 11.38 -8.75 -4.39
N LYS A 181 12.25 -8.07 -5.11
CA LYS A 181 12.86 -6.78 -4.76
C LYS A 181 11.84 -5.64 -4.64
N ARG A 182 10.88 -5.54 -5.59
CA ARG A 182 9.78 -4.56 -5.52
C ARG A 182 8.91 -4.75 -4.27
N GLY A 183 8.87 -5.97 -3.76
CA GLY A 183 8.14 -6.35 -2.56
C GLY A 183 8.87 -6.09 -1.24
N ALA A 184 10.04 -5.42 -1.22
CA ALA A 184 10.76 -5.03 -0.02
C ALA A 184 9.89 -4.21 0.95
N GLU A 185 10.06 -4.45 2.26
CA GLU A 185 9.16 -3.94 3.30
C GLU A 185 9.91 -3.31 4.46
N LEU A 186 9.21 -2.41 5.14
CA LEU A 186 9.57 -1.80 6.39
C LEU A 186 8.59 -2.28 7.46
N LEU A 187 9.13 -2.76 8.56
CA LEU A 187 8.43 -3.44 9.64
C LEU A 187 8.44 -2.56 10.88
N ILE A 188 7.26 -2.08 11.28
CA ILE A 188 7.09 -1.21 12.45
C ILE A 188 6.44 -1.99 13.59
N PRO A 189 7.01 -2.05 14.80
CA PRO A 189 6.50 -2.91 15.86
C PRO A 189 5.11 -2.47 16.32
N GLU A 190 4.25 -3.47 16.43
CA GLU A 190 2.89 -3.51 17.01
C GLU A 190 1.84 -2.55 16.45
N ARG A 191 2.12 -1.25 16.42
CA ARG A 191 1.12 -0.23 16.13
C ARG A 191 1.71 1.01 15.46
N ILE A 192 0.97 1.62 14.55
CA ILE A 192 1.24 2.96 14.00
C ILE A 192 0.05 3.85 14.34
N SER A 193 0.30 4.95 15.05
CA SER A 193 -0.75 5.92 15.37
C SER A 193 -1.37 6.50 14.10
N SER A 194 -2.69 6.75 14.14
CA SER A 194 -3.45 7.36 13.05
C SER A 194 -2.91 8.73 12.64
N ASN A 195 -2.19 9.44 13.52
CA ASN A 195 -1.53 10.72 13.21
C ASN A 195 -0.44 10.61 12.12
N TYR A 196 0.11 9.42 11.90
CA TYR A 196 1.05 9.18 10.80
C TYR A 196 0.37 8.78 9.49
N ILE A 197 -0.93 8.53 9.51
CA ILE A 197 -1.70 8.10 8.34
C ILE A 197 -2.22 9.34 7.61
N SER A 198 -1.90 9.45 6.33
CA SER A 198 -2.44 10.51 5.49
C SER A 198 -3.97 10.44 5.45
N LYS A 199 -4.65 11.58 5.58
CA LYS A 199 -6.09 11.69 5.32
C LYS A 199 -6.46 11.55 3.83
N LYS A 200 -5.51 11.18 2.96
CA LYS A 200 -5.72 10.90 1.54
C LYS A 200 -5.63 9.40 1.28
N ILE A 201 -6.72 8.81 0.80
CA ILE A 201 -6.83 7.38 0.50
C ILE A 201 -6.90 7.20 -1.01
N PHE A 202 -6.19 6.18 -1.51
CA PHE A 202 -6.16 5.87 -2.92
C PHE A 202 -6.96 4.61 -3.22
N VAL A 203 -7.80 4.71 -4.25
CA VAL A 203 -8.69 3.64 -4.72
C VAL A 203 -8.49 3.41 -6.21
N PHE A 204 -8.89 2.24 -6.68
CA PHE A 204 -8.73 1.84 -8.07
C PHE A 204 -9.71 2.54 -9.02
N SER A 205 -10.98 2.66 -8.62
CA SER A 205 -12.09 3.05 -9.51
C SER A 205 -13.12 3.94 -8.80
N PHE A 206 -14.10 4.44 -9.56
CA PHE A 206 -15.27 5.12 -9.03
C PHE A 206 -16.14 4.21 -8.15
N ASP A 207 -16.31 2.93 -8.50
CA ASP A 207 -17.04 1.97 -7.65
C ASP A 207 -16.37 1.82 -6.28
N ALA A 208 -15.05 1.65 -6.27
CA ALA A 208 -14.27 1.60 -5.04
C ALA A 208 -14.39 2.90 -4.22
N ALA A 209 -14.39 4.05 -4.89
CA ALA A 209 -14.60 5.34 -4.24
C ALA A 209 -16.00 5.43 -3.58
N GLY A 210 -17.05 5.00 -4.28
CA GLY A 210 -18.41 4.96 -3.77
C GLY A 210 -18.56 4.08 -2.54
N ARG A 211 -17.93 2.89 -2.54
CA ARG A 211 -17.89 1.98 -1.39
C ARG A 211 -17.21 2.61 -0.17
N VAL A 212 -16.05 3.23 -0.37
CA VAL A 212 -15.32 3.92 0.71
C VAL A 212 -16.13 5.08 1.24
N ASN A 213 -16.73 5.89 0.37
CA ASN A 213 -17.54 7.05 0.78
C ASN A 213 -18.74 6.64 1.63
N ARG A 214 -19.45 5.57 1.20
CA ARG A 214 -20.56 5.01 1.97
C ARG A 214 -20.11 4.55 3.36
N LEU A 215 -19.02 3.78 3.43
CA LEU A 215 -18.49 3.29 4.70
C LEU A 215 -18.10 4.44 5.65
N LEU A 216 -17.48 5.50 5.12
CA LEU A 216 -17.13 6.69 5.91
C LEU A 216 -18.38 7.38 6.46
N ASN A 217 -19.42 7.56 5.64
CA ASN A 217 -20.68 8.18 6.05
C ASN A 217 -21.41 7.36 7.11
N GLU A 218 -21.52 6.04 6.92
CA GLU A 218 -22.15 5.12 7.89
C GLU A 218 -21.46 5.14 9.26
N ASN A 219 -20.16 5.47 9.30
CA ASN A 219 -19.38 5.55 10.53
C ASN A 219 -19.17 6.99 11.03
N ASN A 220 -19.86 7.99 10.45
CA ASN A 220 -19.71 9.43 10.79
C ASN A 220 -18.26 9.93 10.71
N ILE A 221 -17.49 9.44 9.73
CA ILE A 221 -16.09 9.78 9.54
C ILE A 221 -15.96 10.88 8.48
N HIS A 222 -15.44 12.03 8.89
CA HIS A 222 -15.25 13.20 8.02
C HIS A 222 -13.78 13.57 7.80
N GLY A 223 -13.52 14.41 6.80
CA GLY A 223 -12.20 14.99 6.54
C GLY A 223 -11.20 14.05 5.85
N VAL A 224 -11.63 12.88 5.40
CA VAL A 224 -10.86 11.95 4.58
C VAL A 224 -11.11 12.25 3.10
N LYS A 225 -10.02 12.40 2.33
CA LYS A 225 -10.06 12.65 0.88
C LYS A 225 -9.85 11.34 0.12
N ILE A 226 -10.85 10.92 -0.64
CA ILE A 226 -10.76 9.75 -1.52
C ILE A 226 -10.21 10.20 -2.88
N LYS A 227 -9.27 9.43 -3.43
CA LYS A 227 -8.62 9.74 -4.70
C LYS A 227 -8.48 8.49 -5.56
N ILE A 228 -8.96 8.57 -6.78
CA ILE A 228 -8.79 7.50 -7.76
C ILE A 228 -7.36 7.59 -8.31
N ASP A 229 -6.67 6.45 -8.39
CA ASP A 229 -5.30 6.37 -8.86
C ASP A 229 -5.17 6.38 -10.39
N ASN A 230 -5.60 7.48 -11.02
CA ASN A 230 -5.60 7.63 -12.48
C ASN A 230 -4.20 7.57 -13.10
N LYS A 231 -3.16 7.88 -12.30
CA LYS A 231 -1.76 7.87 -12.75
C LYS A 231 -1.07 6.52 -12.54
N ARG A 232 -1.80 5.50 -12.09
CA ARG A 232 -1.28 4.13 -11.86
C ARG A 232 -0.04 4.11 -10.96
N LYS A 233 0.02 5.03 -10.00
CA LYS A 233 1.15 5.12 -9.08
C LYS A 233 1.13 3.95 -8.08
N TYR A 234 -0.06 3.48 -7.74
CA TYR A 234 -0.31 2.45 -6.75
C TYR A 234 -0.86 1.20 -7.40
N PHE A 235 -1.93 1.31 -8.18
CA PHE A 235 -2.56 0.16 -8.80
C PHE A 235 -1.89 -0.15 -10.15
N PRO A 236 -1.64 -1.44 -10.45
CA PRO A 236 -0.99 -1.83 -11.69
C PRO A 236 -1.86 -1.52 -12.91
N ALA A 237 -1.23 -1.31 -14.06
CA ALA A 237 -1.93 -1.32 -15.34
C ALA A 237 -2.61 -2.69 -15.55
N PHE A 238 -3.91 -2.71 -15.78
CA PHE A 238 -4.58 -3.95 -16.18
C PHE A 238 -4.15 -4.31 -17.60
N PRO A 239 -3.61 -5.52 -17.83
CA PRO A 239 -3.24 -5.97 -19.18
C PRO A 239 -4.45 -6.33 -20.04
N TYR A 240 -5.66 -6.32 -19.48
CA TYR A 240 -6.89 -6.54 -20.22
C TYR A 240 -7.70 -5.24 -20.23
N SER A 241 -8.15 -4.90 -21.43
CA SER A 241 -9.35 -4.12 -21.67
C SER A 241 -10.45 -4.57 -20.70
N ASP A 242 -10.61 -3.87 -19.58
CA ASP A 242 -11.91 -3.80 -18.94
C ASP A 242 -12.77 -3.06 -19.96
N VAL A 243 -13.36 -3.87 -20.84
CA VAL A 243 -14.54 -3.44 -21.54
C VAL A 243 -15.58 -3.25 -20.45
N TYR A 244 -15.95 -2.01 -20.21
CA TYR A 244 -17.13 -1.72 -19.42
C TYR A 244 -18.36 -2.05 -20.26
N TRP A 245 -19.25 -2.86 -19.68
CA TRP A 245 -20.62 -3.00 -20.16
C TRP A 245 -21.40 -1.78 -19.71
N ASP A 246 -21.71 -0.90 -20.65
CA ASP A 246 -22.66 0.19 -20.43
C ASP A 246 -24.06 -0.41 -20.25
N LYS A 247 -24.56 -0.41 -19.00
CA LYS A 247 -25.91 -0.92 -18.69
C LYS A 247 -27.03 -0.08 -19.30
N VAL A 248 -26.75 1.14 -19.73
CA VAL A 248 -27.73 2.07 -20.32
C VAL A 248 -27.87 1.83 -21.82
N ASN A 249 -26.74 1.63 -22.53
CA ASN A 249 -26.74 1.50 -23.99
C ASN A 249 -26.42 0.09 -24.51
N GLY A 250 -26.13 -0.88 -23.63
CA GLY A 250 -25.86 -2.27 -24.02
C GLY A 250 -24.56 -2.47 -24.82
N ASN A 251 -23.60 -1.55 -24.70
CA ASN A 251 -22.37 -1.56 -25.49
C ASN A 251 -21.11 -1.88 -24.67
N VAL A 252 -20.16 -2.48 -25.37
CA VAL A 252 -18.80 -2.87 -24.94
C VAL A 252 -17.87 -1.68 -25.20
N LEU A 253 -17.54 -0.90 -24.16
CA LEU A 253 -16.67 0.28 -24.28
C LEU A 253 -15.23 0.00 -23.85
N PRO A 254 -14.19 0.36 -24.64
CA PRO A 254 -12.80 0.19 -24.23
C PRO A 254 -12.47 1.08 -23.02
N ALA A 255 -11.66 0.58 -22.09
CA ALA A 255 -11.29 1.24 -20.81
C ALA A 255 -10.81 2.70 -20.94
N ASN A 256 -10.34 3.11 -22.13
CA ASN A 256 -9.86 4.46 -22.40
C ASN A 256 -11.00 5.47 -22.68
N SER A 257 -12.22 4.99 -22.97
CA SER A 257 -13.36 5.82 -23.39
C SER A 257 -14.21 6.36 -22.23
N ILE A 258 -14.11 5.79 -21.02
CA ILE A 258 -14.86 6.25 -19.83
C ILE A 258 -14.18 7.43 -19.12
N PHE A 259 -12.95 7.77 -19.51
CA PHE A 259 -12.25 8.91 -18.94
C PHE A 259 -12.74 10.27 -19.47
N GLU A 260 -13.66 10.31 -20.44
CA GLU A 260 -14.25 11.55 -20.95
C GLU A 260 -15.64 11.86 -20.36
N ARG A 261 -15.61 12.54 -19.21
CA ARG A 261 -16.57 13.55 -18.71
C ARG A 261 -18.07 13.21 -18.52
N LYS A 262 -18.69 12.21 -19.16
CA LYS A 262 -20.17 12.08 -19.14
C LYS A 262 -20.75 11.43 -17.89
N ASP A 263 -20.09 10.42 -17.32
CA ASP A 263 -20.64 9.67 -16.17
C ASP A 263 -20.63 10.47 -14.86
N TYR A 264 -19.71 11.44 -14.73
CA TYR A 264 -19.65 12.34 -13.57
C TYR A 264 -20.79 13.37 -13.58
N GLU A 265 -21.12 13.91 -14.75
CA GLU A 265 -22.25 14.84 -14.89
C GLU A 265 -23.58 14.10 -14.71
N LEU A 266 -23.72 12.87 -15.21
CA LEU A 266 -24.90 12.04 -14.97
C LEU A 266 -25.08 11.67 -13.49
N TRP A 267 -24.01 11.27 -12.79
CA TRP A 267 -24.07 11.00 -11.35
C TRP A 267 -24.39 12.25 -10.53
N LYS A 268 -23.84 13.42 -10.89
CA LYS A 268 -24.19 14.71 -10.27
C LYS A 268 -25.67 15.04 -10.45
N VAL A 269 -26.20 14.89 -11.66
CA VAL A 269 -27.62 15.15 -11.98
C VAL A 269 -28.53 14.20 -11.20
N GLU A 270 -28.18 12.93 -11.06
CA GLU A 270 -28.95 11.98 -10.25
C GLU A 270 -28.92 12.29 -8.74
N GLU A 271 -27.79 12.74 -8.21
CA GLU A 271 -27.67 13.17 -6.80
C GLU A 271 -28.41 14.48 -6.53
N GLU A 272 -28.36 15.44 -7.45
CA GLU A 272 -29.14 16.69 -7.36
C GLU A 272 -30.64 16.42 -7.43
N ASN A 273 -31.10 15.54 -8.34
CA ASN A 273 -32.50 15.14 -8.44
C ASN A 273 -33.01 14.35 -7.22
N LYS A 274 -32.15 13.62 -6.52
CA LYS A 274 -32.50 12.97 -5.24
C LYS A 274 -32.66 13.98 -4.10
N LYS A 275 -31.94 15.10 -4.14
CA LYS A 275 -32.08 16.17 -3.13
C LYS A 275 -33.35 17.01 -3.33
N THR A 276 -33.75 17.27 -4.58
CA THR A 276 -35.01 17.97 -4.88
C THR A 276 -36.24 17.13 -4.54
N ARG A 277 -36.19 15.80 -4.70
CA ARG A 277 -37.32 14.92 -4.31
C ARG A 277 -37.58 14.82 -2.81
N ILE A 278 -36.66 15.26 -1.96
CA ILE A 278 -36.84 15.29 -0.48
C ILE A 278 -37.49 16.60 -0.02
N THR A 279 -37.63 17.60 -0.90
CA THR A 279 -38.24 18.91 -0.58
C THR A 279 -39.70 19.06 -1.06
N GLU A 280 -40.28 18.02 -1.67
CA GLU A 280 -41.68 18.00 -2.14
C GLU A 280 -42.57 16.97 -1.40
N ILE A 281 -42.23 16.63 -0.15
CA ILE A 281 -43.10 15.90 0.79
C ILE A 281 -43.20 16.73 2.07
#